data_AF-A0A1Y2IW52-F1
#
_entry.id   AF-A0A1Y2IW52-F1
#
_cell.length_a   1.000
_cell.length_b   1.000
_cell.length_c   1.000
_cell.angle_alpha   90.00
_cell.angle_beta   90.00
_cell.angle_gamma   90.00
#
_symmetry.space_group_name_H-M   'P 1'
#
loop_
_entity.id
_entity.type
_entity.pdbx_description
1 polymer ?
#
loop_
_entity_poly.entity_id
_entity_poly.type
_entity_poly.pdbx_seq_one_letter_code
_entity_poly.pdbx_strand_id
1 'polypeptide(L)'
;MMDLHPPPSAEDPACDSHSHRSSSELGLEHVANQEDDGHAETISMDTVRERPLSLELLHADIHSARRSSHHPSTVLAAGTMTPELHSTPIDLPMVASWAGRTRRAVPLPNPETPRPKIRAPDAETAGQVLVFLVRWLFDDPGEAFHGNGVPFGTALQNYVGGKTVVCATTSLHKLLAAANNLDIHMYVSHTLDIMMVTDDSNFRGEGLGPATACGFLALLHMVVLHAGPDPISPFLLRAAIEDRSRAMVADSSFLGVLDPDTYKTLAPWIQHSRMSPWQLEPLSPLGQLLMTANINPLGLSHAPSEAELQGLECALVSEMVLGEKDVATHPDLLAFSQGLHHVLAPGSLLDIAFAGRSSEYLAFMYDRRLHQVAVLLEHLEFRSTAKPTFTMVDAVDDEHAIDDGSWDLIYEERFRTRLCEYLQGCGHPDHPHIVALLDPSVIAAAAGDSLLRGHAFLQLMSGSDLLPVDPGWKLKFHFHHIGQRTGNSTGEPPMPAPLGVHACFYEATVTVDEGLRNLLNEEHQQNGRALAFDAWLHGALLSPDDFSTI
;
A
#
# COMPACT_ATOMS: atom_id res chain seq x y z
N MET A 1 -7.75 46.95 -45.68
CA MET A 1 -8.87 47.63 -46.34
C MET A 1 -9.31 46.73 -47.49
N MET A 2 -10.26 45.83 -47.21
CA MET A 2 -11.07 45.08 -48.17
C MET A 2 -12.12 44.34 -47.32
N ASP A 3 -13.28 44.99 -47.20
CA ASP A 3 -14.56 44.33 -46.88
C ASP A 3 -14.97 43.46 -48.06
N LEU A 4 -15.75 42.40 -47.80
CA LEU A 4 -17.07 42.12 -48.41
C LEU A 4 -17.55 40.68 -48.11
N HIS A 5 -18.54 40.63 -47.21
CA HIS A 5 -19.77 39.79 -47.13
C HIS A 5 -19.79 38.24 -47.06
N PRO A 6 -20.81 37.67 -46.36
CA PRO A 6 -20.94 36.24 -46.00
C PRO A 6 -21.92 35.46 -46.90
N PRO A 7 -21.99 34.11 -46.79
CA PRO A 7 -23.06 33.31 -47.38
C PRO A 7 -24.16 32.90 -46.37
N PRO A 8 -25.31 32.37 -46.85
CA PRO A 8 -26.62 32.61 -46.25
C PRO A 8 -27.19 31.45 -45.43
N SER A 9 -28.17 31.81 -44.59
CA SER A 9 -29.13 30.98 -43.88
C SER A 9 -30.41 30.75 -44.69
N ALA A 10 -30.89 29.49 -44.72
CA ALA A 10 -32.26 29.05 -45.03
C ALA A 10 -32.31 27.52 -44.81
N GLU A 11 -33.36 26.82 -44.39
CA GLU A 11 -34.73 27.07 -43.93
C GLU A 11 -35.24 25.70 -43.41
N ASP A 12 -36.13 25.71 -42.42
CA ASP A 12 -36.93 24.54 -41.97
C ASP A 12 -37.88 24.02 -43.08
N PRO A 13 -38.36 22.76 -42.96
CA PRO A 13 -39.80 22.64 -42.79
C PRO A 13 -40.28 21.52 -41.84
N ALA A 14 -41.23 21.92 -41.00
CA ALA A 14 -42.56 21.35 -40.75
C ALA A 14 -42.77 19.86 -40.40
N CYS A 15 -43.31 19.69 -39.18
CA CYS A 15 -44.48 18.87 -38.80
C CYS A 15 -45.06 17.89 -39.82
N ASP A 16 -45.23 16.62 -39.40
CA ASP A 16 -46.58 16.05 -39.40
C ASP A 16 -46.86 14.97 -38.35
N SER A 17 -48.15 14.91 -38.07
CA SER A 17 -48.93 14.36 -36.97
C SER A 17 -49.21 12.84 -36.94
N HIS A 18 -49.52 12.37 -35.71
CA HIS A 18 -50.49 11.33 -35.30
C HIS A 18 -50.44 9.90 -35.88
N SER A 19 -50.30 8.90 -34.99
CA SER A 19 -51.37 7.89 -34.83
C SER A 19 -51.35 7.18 -33.48
N HIS A 20 -52.51 7.17 -32.84
CA HIS A 20 -52.89 6.32 -31.70
C HIS A 20 -52.91 4.83 -32.09
N ARG A 21 -52.54 3.94 -31.15
CA ARG A 21 -53.33 2.72 -30.92
C ARG A 21 -53.18 2.21 -29.49
N SER A 22 -54.34 1.96 -28.91
CA SER A 22 -54.61 1.51 -27.55
C SER A 22 -54.96 0.02 -27.57
N SER A 23 -54.52 -0.67 -26.51
CA SER A 23 -55.16 -1.80 -25.81
C SER A 23 -55.60 -3.06 -26.56
N SER A 24 -55.14 -4.22 -26.07
CA SER A 24 -56.03 -5.34 -25.75
C SER A 24 -55.38 -6.35 -24.81
N GLU A 25 -56.22 -6.78 -23.87
CA GLU A 25 -56.06 -7.67 -22.72
C GLU A 25 -55.96 -9.18 -23.02
N LEU A 26 -55.52 -9.90 -21.98
CA LEU A 26 -55.95 -11.24 -21.49
C LEU A 26 -55.58 -12.52 -22.26
N GLY A 27 -55.01 -13.46 -21.49
CA GLY A 27 -54.90 -14.88 -21.83
C GLY A 27 -54.18 -15.68 -20.74
N LEU A 28 -54.92 -16.08 -19.70
CA LEU A 28 -54.58 -17.17 -18.77
C LEU A 28 -54.64 -18.52 -19.50
N GLU A 29 -53.69 -19.43 -19.25
CA GLU A 29 -53.99 -20.86 -19.09
C GLU A 29 -52.84 -21.63 -18.39
N HIS A 30 -53.26 -22.48 -17.45
CA HIS A 30 -52.50 -23.49 -16.71
C HIS A 30 -52.07 -24.67 -17.61
N VAL A 31 -51.06 -25.45 -17.18
CA VAL A 31 -51.19 -26.90 -16.83
C VAL A 31 -49.82 -27.62 -16.68
N ALA A 32 -49.77 -28.47 -15.64
CA ALA A 32 -49.00 -29.73 -15.43
C ALA A 32 -47.50 -29.73 -15.05
N ASN A 33 -47.28 -30.07 -13.77
CA ASN A 33 -46.54 -31.24 -13.25
C ASN A 33 -45.55 -31.98 -14.16
N GLN A 34 -44.32 -32.13 -13.69
CA GLN A 34 -43.62 -33.42 -13.76
C GLN A 34 -42.64 -33.57 -12.59
N GLU A 35 -42.92 -34.57 -11.75
CA GLU A 35 -41.98 -35.19 -10.80
C GLU A 35 -40.97 -36.01 -11.62
N ASP A 36 -39.68 -35.98 -11.23
CA ASP A 36 -38.79 -37.10 -11.53
C ASP A 36 -37.72 -37.25 -10.43
N ASP A 37 -37.43 -38.51 -10.17
CA ASP A 37 -36.79 -39.08 -9.00
C ASP A 37 -35.25 -38.98 -9.00
N GLY A 38 -34.72 -38.83 -7.79
CA GLY A 38 -33.55 -39.50 -7.21
C GLY A 38 -32.27 -39.72 -8.04
N HIS A 39 -31.15 -39.22 -7.52
CA HIS A 39 -29.96 -40.06 -7.31
C HIS A 39 -29.11 -39.53 -6.15
N ALA A 40 -28.80 -40.45 -5.22
CA ALA A 40 -27.83 -40.26 -4.15
C ALA A 40 -26.41 -40.35 -4.73
N GLU A 41 -25.64 -39.27 -4.61
CA GLU A 41 -24.21 -39.29 -4.89
C GLU A 41 -23.39 -39.08 -3.63
N THR A 42 -22.38 -39.93 -3.53
CA THR A 42 -21.50 -40.15 -2.39
C THR A 42 -20.49 -39.01 -2.34
N ILE A 43 -20.42 -38.29 -1.22
CA ILE A 43 -19.45 -37.22 -0.99
C ILE A 43 -18.06 -37.86 -0.88
N SER A 44 -17.28 -37.75 -1.96
CA SER A 44 -15.84 -37.97 -1.96
C SER A 44 -15.17 -36.68 -1.47
N MET A 45 -14.57 -36.74 -0.28
CA MET A 45 -13.62 -35.74 0.17
C MET A 45 -12.27 -36.05 -0.47
N ASP A 46 -11.89 -35.28 -1.49
CA ASP A 46 -10.52 -34.87 -1.77
C ASP A 46 -10.55 -33.83 -2.91
N THR A 47 -10.68 -32.57 -2.52
CA THR A 47 -10.30 -31.44 -3.38
C THR A 47 -9.38 -30.55 -2.57
N VAL A 48 -8.08 -30.76 -2.78
CA VAL A 48 -7.06 -29.76 -2.48
C VAL A 48 -7.40 -28.55 -3.34
N ARG A 49 -7.98 -27.54 -2.70
CA ARG A 49 -8.41 -26.30 -3.33
C ARG A 49 -7.14 -25.50 -3.63
N GLU A 50 -6.71 -25.48 -4.89
CA GLU A 50 -5.72 -24.52 -5.39
C GLU A 50 -6.22 -23.12 -5.02
N ARG A 51 -5.50 -22.46 -4.10
CA ARG A 51 -5.77 -21.09 -3.70
C ARG A 51 -5.03 -20.19 -4.69
N PRO A 52 -5.72 -19.29 -5.43
CA PRO A 52 -5.03 -18.29 -6.23
C PRO A 52 -4.27 -17.31 -5.31
N LEU A 53 -3.02 -16.97 -5.67
CA LEU A 53 -2.18 -15.96 -4.99
C LEU A 53 -2.78 -14.54 -5.01
N SER A 54 -3.93 -14.33 -5.67
CA SER A 54 -4.65 -13.06 -5.71
C SER A 54 -5.29 -12.63 -4.37
N LEU A 55 -4.95 -13.26 -3.25
CA LEU A 55 -5.53 -13.05 -1.92
C LEU A 55 -4.47 -12.81 -0.82
N GLU A 56 -3.28 -12.34 -1.22
CA GLU A 56 -2.25 -11.86 -0.28
C GLU A 56 -2.51 -10.44 0.26
N LEU A 57 -3.46 -9.70 -0.33
CA LEU A 57 -3.90 -8.38 0.17
C LEU A 57 -4.62 -8.45 1.54
N LEU A 58 -5.05 -9.63 1.99
CA LEU A 58 -5.63 -9.86 3.32
C LEU A 58 -4.68 -10.58 4.30
N HIS A 59 -3.52 -11.06 3.82
CA HIS A 59 -2.50 -11.70 4.67
C HIS A 59 -1.45 -10.71 5.21
N ALA A 60 -1.38 -9.49 4.66
CA ALA A 60 -0.54 -8.42 5.20
C ALA A 60 -0.90 -8.07 6.67
N ASP A 61 -2.18 -8.15 7.05
CA ASP A 61 -2.62 -7.94 8.44
C ASP A 61 -2.23 -9.09 9.38
N ILE A 62 -2.15 -10.32 8.88
CA ILE A 62 -1.72 -11.48 9.68
C ILE A 62 -0.22 -11.43 9.97
N HIS A 63 0.59 -10.84 9.08
CA HIS A 63 2.00 -10.61 9.35
C HIS A 63 2.24 -9.37 10.23
N SER A 64 1.48 -8.29 10.10
CA SER A 64 1.57 -7.15 11.05
C SER A 64 1.18 -7.54 12.48
N ALA A 65 0.15 -8.38 12.67
CA ALA A 65 -0.24 -8.87 14.00
C ALA A 65 0.75 -9.90 14.62
N ARG A 66 1.64 -10.49 13.82
CA ARG A 66 2.68 -11.44 14.31
C ARG A 66 4.09 -10.82 14.44
N ARG A 67 4.28 -9.55 14.08
CA ARG A 67 5.61 -8.89 13.96
C ARG A 67 6.14 -8.18 15.22
N SER A 68 5.47 -8.21 16.37
CA SER A 68 6.00 -7.59 17.60
C SER A 68 6.38 -8.63 18.65
N SER A 69 7.65 -9.06 18.64
CA SER A 69 8.30 -9.52 19.88
C SER A 69 9.78 -9.12 19.88
N HIS A 70 10.03 -7.83 20.09
CA HIS A 70 11.39 -7.33 20.34
C HIS A 70 11.79 -7.57 21.80
N HIS A 71 12.60 -8.59 22.05
CA HIS A 71 13.50 -8.60 23.21
C HIS A 71 14.83 -7.94 22.82
N PRO A 72 15.40 -7.05 23.66
CA PRO A 72 16.77 -6.54 23.44
C PRO A 72 17.75 -7.70 23.65
N SER A 73 18.29 -8.24 22.56
CA SER A 73 19.28 -9.33 22.61
C SER A 73 20.66 -8.81 22.26
N THR A 74 21.58 -8.97 23.21
CA THR A 74 23.02 -8.77 23.07
C THR A 74 23.58 -9.87 22.17
N VAL A 75 23.90 -9.54 20.91
CA VAL A 75 24.51 -10.47 19.96
C VAL A 75 26.00 -10.65 20.30
N LEU A 76 26.38 -11.85 20.74
CA LEU A 76 27.78 -12.26 20.86
C LEU A 76 28.31 -12.66 19.47
N ALA A 77 29.27 -11.90 18.95
CA ALA A 77 29.91 -12.14 17.66
C ALA A 77 30.84 -13.37 17.73
N ALA A 78 30.49 -14.44 17.01
CA ALA A 78 31.42 -15.52 16.68
C ALA A 78 32.02 -15.26 15.29
N GLY A 79 33.32 -14.95 15.28
CA GLY A 79 34.05 -14.56 14.08
C GLY A 79 34.30 -15.71 13.11
N THR A 80 33.80 -15.55 11.89
CA THR A 80 34.26 -16.30 10.72
C THR A 80 34.65 -15.28 9.66
N MET A 81 35.95 -15.17 9.37
CA MET A 81 36.47 -14.19 8.40
C MET A 81 36.20 -14.67 6.97
N THR A 82 35.08 -14.26 6.41
CA THR A 82 34.99 -14.05 4.96
C THR A 82 35.72 -12.75 4.61
N PRO A 83 36.40 -12.66 3.45
CA PRO A 83 36.97 -11.40 3.00
C PRO A 83 35.81 -10.44 2.75
N GLU A 84 35.56 -9.52 3.68
CA GLU A 84 34.61 -8.43 3.51
C GLU A 84 35.10 -7.56 2.35
N LEU A 85 34.58 -7.83 1.16
CA LEU A 85 34.47 -6.79 0.15
C LEU A 85 33.62 -5.69 0.78
N HIS A 86 34.28 -4.67 1.32
CA HIS A 86 33.63 -3.47 1.84
C HIS A 86 32.90 -2.78 0.68
N SER A 87 31.69 -3.25 0.37
CA SER A 87 30.81 -2.56 -0.56
C SER A 87 30.42 -1.24 0.10
N THR A 88 30.50 -0.15 -0.66
CA THR A 88 30.00 1.14 -0.18
C THR A 88 28.49 0.98 0.06
N PRO A 89 27.97 1.37 1.24
CA PRO A 89 26.54 1.34 1.50
C PRO A 89 25.77 2.05 0.38
N ILE A 90 24.62 1.50 -0.02
CA ILE A 90 23.75 2.15 -0.99
C ILE A 90 23.18 3.42 -0.36
N ASP A 91 23.14 4.51 -1.14
CA ASP A 91 22.54 5.78 -0.74
C ASP A 91 21.56 6.29 -1.83
N LEU A 92 20.85 7.38 -1.54
CA LEU A 92 19.86 7.95 -2.46
C LEU A 92 20.48 8.39 -3.80
N PRO A 93 21.66 9.04 -3.88
CA PRO A 93 22.36 9.28 -5.14
C PRO A 93 22.62 8.00 -5.96
N MET A 94 23.01 6.89 -5.31
CA MET A 94 23.21 5.62 -6.00
C MET A 94 21.89 5.07 -6.55
N VAL A 95 20.78 5.13 -5.80
CA VAL A 95 19.45 4.74 -6.29
C VAL A 95 19.01 5.62 -7.45
N ALA A 96 19.18 6.94 -7.37
CA ALA A 96 18.88 7.85 -8.47
C ALA A 96 19.73 7.55 -9.72
N SER A 97 21.02 7.19 -9.52
CA SER A 97 21.88 6.73 -10.60
C SER A 97 21.40 5.40 -11.20
N TRP A 98 20.92 4.46 -10.37
CA TRP A 98 20.33 3.21 -10.83
C TRP A 98 19.09 3.48 -11.68
N ALA A 99 18.15 4.30 -11.20
CA ALA A 99 16.96 4.68 -11.96
C ALA A 99 17.34 5.32 -13.30
N GLY A 100 18.41 6.13 -13.33
CA GLY A 100 18.99 6.68 -14.56
C GLY A 100 19.54 5.61 -15.52
N ARG A 101 20.19 4.54 -15.01
CA ARG A 101 20.64 3.41 -15.84
C ARG A 101 19.45 2.63 -16.39
N THR A 102 18.45 2.34 -15.56
CA THR A 102 17.22 1.64 -15.96
C THR A 102 16.51 2.38 -17.09
N ARG A 103 16.33 3.70 -16.97
CA ARG A 103 15.74 4.51 -18.06
C ARG A 103 16.58 4.49 -19.35
N ARG A 104 17.91 4.44 -19.26
CA ARG A 104 18.79 4.33 -20.44
C ARG A 104 18.75 2.95 -21.10
N ALA A 105 18.36 1.92 -20.37
CA ALA A 105 18.16 0.58 -20.91
C ALA A 105 16.85 0.45 -21.69
N VAL A 106 15.94 1.43 -21.59
CA VAL A 106 14.73 1.51 -22.40
C VAL A 106 15.09 2.01 -23.80
N PRO A 107 14.69 1.30 -24.89
CA PRO A 107 14.82 1.80 -26.25
C PRO A 107 14.29 3.24 -26.39
N LEU A 108 15.02 4.08 -27.13
CA LEU A 108 14.60 5.46 -27.35
C LEU A 108 13.19 5.48 -27.99
N PRO A 109 12.18 6.04 -27.30
CA PRO A 109 10.84 6.05 -27.84
C PRO A 109 10.78 6.98 -29.06
N ASN A 110 9.89 6.68 -30.01
CA ASN A 110 9.65 7.56 -31.16
C ASN A 110 9.37 8.99 -30.66
N PRO A 111 10.09 10.02 -31.15
CA PRO A 111 9.84 11.41 -30.77
C PRO A 111 8.40 11.87 -31.04
N GLU A 112 7.73 11.26 -32.03
CA GLU A 112 6.34 11.55 -32.40
C GLU A 112 5.32 11.00 -31.40
N THR A 113 5.69 10.00 -30.59
CA THR A 113 4.77 9.46 -29.58
C THR A 113 4.50 10.53 -28.52
N PRO A 114 3.22 10.93 -28.34
CA PRO A 114 2.87 11.99 -27.41
C PRO A 114 3.25 11.59 -25.99
N ARG A 115 3.56 12.60 -25.17
CA ARG A 115 3.74 12.37 -23.74
C ARG A 115 2.41 11.94 -23.12
N PRO A 116 2.43 10.97 -22.19
CA PRO A 116 1.23 10.61 -21.45
C PRO A 116 0.71 11.84 -20.73
N LYS A 117 -0.55 12.17 -20.99
CA LYS A 117 -1.27 13.24 -20.33
C LYS A 117 -2.50 12.66 -19.70
N ILE A 118 -2.51 12.60 -18.38
CA ILE A 118 -3.63 12.10 -17.59
C ILE A 118 -4.29 13.31 -16.95
N ARG A 119 -5.59 13.44 -17.12
CA ARG A 119 -6.39 14.42 -16.39
C ARG A 119 -7.53 13.69 -15.70
N ALA A 120 -7.68 13.94 -14.41
CA ALA A 120 -8.62 13.23 -13.54
C ALA A 120 -9.15 14.17 -12.44
N PRO A 121 -10.32 13.87 -11.83
CA PRO A 121 -10.87 14.68 -10.74
C PRO A 121 -10.04 14.60 -9.44
N ASP A 122 -9.37 13.49 -9.21
CA ASP A 122 -8.64 13.20 -7.97
C ASP A 122 -7.47 12.23 -8.25
N ALA A 123 -6.61 12.03 -7.24
CA ALA A 123 -5.42 11.18 -7.34
C ALA A 123 -5.78 9.71 -7.56
N GLU A 124 -6.84 9.22 -6.90
CA GLU A 124 -7.32 7.85 -7.01
C GLU A 124 -7.71 7.53 -8.46
N THR A 125 -8.53 8.38 -9.07
CA THR A 125 -8.97 8.25 -10.45
C THR A 125 -7.79 8.39 -11.42
N ALA A 126 -6.82 9.27 -11.14
CA ALA A 126 -5.58 9.33 -11.93
C ALA A 126 -4.81 8.00 -11.87
N GLY A 127 -4.73 7.38 -10.70
CA GLY A 127 -4.15 6.05 -10.49
C GLY A 127 -4.90 4.97 -11.28
N GLN A 128 -6.23 4.96 -11.23
CA GLN A 128 -7.07 4.06 -12.01
C GLN A 128 -6.84 4.22 -13.52
N VAL A 129 -6.73 5.46 -14.02
CA VAL A 129 -6.42 5.74 -15.42
C VAL A 129 -5.02 5.22 -15.79
N LEU A 130 -4.02 5.36 -14.91
CA LEU A 130 -2.68 4.85 -15.16
C LEU A 130 -2.65 3.31 -15.20
N VAL A 131 -3.32 2.64 -14.27
CA VAL A 131 -3.47 1.17 -14.25
C VAL A 131 -4.16 0.69 -15.53
N PHE A 132 -5.27 1.32 -15.89
CA PHE A 132 -5.98 1.02 -17.14
C PHE A 132 -5.08 1.21 -18.37
N LEU A 133 -4.37 2.33 -18.46
CA LEU A 133 -3.46 2.62 -19.56
C LEU A 133 -2.36 1.56 -19.67
N VAL A 134 -1.76 1.14 -18.55
CA VAL A 134 -0.73 0.10 -18.56
C VAL A 134 -1.31 -1.24 -19.02
N ARG A 135 -2.46 -1.66 -18.47
CA ARG A 135 -3.15 -2.90 -18.87
C ARG A 135 -3.47 -2.87 -20.37
N TRP A 136 -4.08 -1.78 -20.85
CA TRP A 136 -4.39 -1.57 -22.27
C TRP A 136 -3.16 -1.74 -23.16
N LEU A 137 -2.02 -1.16 -22.77
CA LEU A 137 -0.80 -1.20 -23.58
C LEU A 137 -0.12 -2.58 -23.59
N PHE A 138 -0.40 -3.44 -22.62
CA PHE A 138 0.04 -4.83 -22.64
C PHE A 138 -0.83 -5.70 -23.56
N ASP A 139 -2.14 -5.47 -23.54
CA ASP A 139 -3.08 -6.25 -24.34
C ASP A 139 -3.12 -5.78 -25.81
N ASP A 140 -2.91 -4.49 -26.08
CA ASP A 140 -3.00 -3.88 -27.41
C ASP A 140 -2.00 -2.71 -27.60
N PRO A 141 -0.74 -2.99 -27.99
CA PRO A 141 0.35 -2.02 -27.97
C PRO A 141 0.21 -0.95 -29.06
N GLY A 142 -0.51 0.13 -28.73
CA GLY A 142 -0.58 1.35 -29.53
C GLY A 142 -1.79 1.45 -30.46
N GLU A 143 -2.73 0.51 -30.41
CA GLU A 143 -3.98 0.64 -31.14
C GLU A 143 -4.99 1.53 -30.41
N ALA A 144 -5.77 2.29 -31.19
CA ALA A 144 -6.86 3.11 -30.68
C ALA A 144 -8.10 2.28 -30.31
N PHE A 145 -8.13 1.01 -30.71
CA PHE A 145 -9.24 0.08 -30.53
C PHE A 145 -8.69 -1.20 -29.89
N HIS A 146 -9.49 -1.82 -29.04
CA HIS A 146 -9.21 -3.17 -28.56
C HIS A 146 -9.71 -4.20 -29.58
N GLY A 147 -9.20 -5.44 -29.56
CA GLY A 147 -9.64 -6.55 -30.43
C GLY A 147 -11.15 -6.81 -30.57
N ASN A 148 -11.99 -6.26 -29.68
CA ASN A 148 -13.46 -6.25 -29.78
C ASN A 148 -14.05 -5.01 -30.51
N GLY A 149 -13.22 -4.15 -31.08
CA GLY A 149 -13.59 -2.89 -31.74
C GLY A 149 -13.96 -1.72 -30.81
N VAL A 150 -13.77 -1.87 -29.48
CA VAL A 150 -14.11 -0.80 -28.52
C VAL A 150 -13.02 0.28 -28.54
N PRO A 151 -13.35 1.57 -28.76
CA PRO A 151 -12.37 2.65 -28.71
C PRO A 151 -11.77 2.82 -27.30
N PHE A 152 -10.48 3.14 -27.22
CA PHE A 152 -9.75 3.39 -25.96
C PHE A 152 -10.52 4.32 -25.00
N GLY A 153 -11.01 5.46 -25.51
CA GLY A 153 -11.72 6.44 -24.70
C GLY A 153 -13.01 5.89 -24.09
N THR A 154 -13.75 5.05 -24.82
CA THR A 154 -14.96 4.40 -24.32
C THR A 154 -14.64 3.35 -23.27
N ALA A 155 -13.62 2.52 -23.51
CA ALA A 155 -13.19 1.51 -22.55
C ALA A 155 -12.67 2.15 -21.24
N LEU A 156 -11.89 3.22 -21.36
CA LEU A 156 -11.40 3.98 -20.21
C LEU A 156 -12.55 4.55 -19.38
N GLN A 157 -13.53 5.17 -20.04
CA GLN A 157 -14.69 5.77 -19.37
C GLN A 157 -15.53 4.73 -18.63
N ASN A 158 -15.70 3.54 -19.23
CA ASN A 158 -16.37 2.43 -18.56
C ASN A 158 -15.58 1.93 -17.34
N TYR A 159 -14.26 1.86 -17.45
CA TYR A 159 -13.39 1.42 -16.36
C TYR A 159 -13.42 2.35 -15.15
N VAL A 160 -13.43 3.67 -15.36
CA VAL A 160 -13.46 4.66 -14.27
C VAL A 160 -14.87 5.02 -13.78
N GLY A 161 -15.88 4.23 -14.14
CA GLY A 161 -17.26 4.45 -13.67
C GLY A 161 -17.90 5.76 -14.15
N GLY A 162 -17.55 6.23 -15.35
CA GLY A 162 -18.10 7.45 -15.94
C GLY A 162 -17.54 8.77 -15.39
N LYS A 163 -16.50 8.72 -14.54
CA LYS A 163 -15.77 9.92 -14.09
C LYS A 163 -15.15 10.66 -15.28
N THR A 164 -15.19 12.00 -15.29
CA THR A 164 -14.63 12.79 -16.40
C THR A 164 -13.10 12.74 -16.42
N VAL A 165 -12.55 11.87 -17.27
CA VAL A 165 -11.11 11.68 -17.44
C VAL A 165 -10.67 11.99 -18.87
N VAL A 166 -9.43 12.45 -19.00
CA VAL A 166 -8.74 12.60 -20.29
C VAL A 166 -7.42 11.87 -20.21
N CYS A 167 -7.21 10.89 -21.07
CA CYS A 167 -5.95 10.19 -21.21
C CYS A 167 -5.57 10.10 -22.68
N ALA A 168 -4.36 10.55 -23.03
CA ALA A 168 -3.79 10.31 -24.34
C ALA A 168 -3.05 8.96 -24.34
N THR A 169 -3.33 8.11 -25.33
CA THR A 169 -2.57 6.87 -25.52
C THR A 169 -1.09 7.19 -25.77
N THR A 170 -0.21 6.33 -25.25
CA THR A 170 1.25 6.45 -25.41
C THR A 170 1.85 5.04 -25.53
N SER A 171 3.14 4.85 -25.25
CA SER A 171 3.74 3.51 -25.12
C SER A 171 4.31 3.30 -23.73
N LEU A 172 4.45 2.03 -23.31
CA LEU A 172 5.10 1.67 -22.04
C LEU A 172 6.53 2.21 -21.97
N HIS A 173 7.26 2.17 -23.09
CA HIS A 173 8.60 2.77 -23.24
C HIS A 173 8.59 4.28 -22.94
N LYS A 174 7.61 5.00 -23.48
CA LYS A 174 7.48 6.45 -23.26
C LYS A 174 7.07 6.76 -21.83
N LEU A 175 6.19 5.95 -21.21
CA LEU A 175 5.83 6.09 -19.80
C LEU A 175 7.07 6.00 -18.90
N LEU A 176 7.88 4.96 -19.04
CA LEU A 176 9.07 4.80 -18.22
C LEU A 176 10.16 5.84 -18.55
N ALA A 177 10.34 6.21 -19.82
CA ALA A 177 11.27 7.27 -20.21
C ALA A 177 10.84 8.66 -19.68
N ALA A 178 9.53 8.89 -19.54
CA ALA A 178 8.94 10.12 -19.03
C ALA A 178 8.59 10.05 -17.53
N ALA A 179 9.00 9.00 -16.82
CA ALA A 179 8.72 8.75 -15.39
C ALA A 179 8.79 10.01 -14.50
N ASN A 180 9.84 10.81 -14.63
CA ASN A 180 10.04 12.01 -13.79
C ASN A 180 9.17 13.22 -14.20
N ASN A 181 8.44 13.12 -15.30
CA ASN A 181 7.68 14.22 -15.91
C ASN A 181 6.35 13.71 -16.48
N LEU A 182 5.69 12.76 -15.79
CA LEU A 182 4.34 12.34 -16.16
C LEU A 182 3.39 13.54 -16.00
N ASP A 183 2.66 13.88 -17.07
CA ASP A 183 1.78 15.05 -17.10
C ASP A 183 0.41 14.69 -16.51
N ILE A 184 0.37 14.50 -15.17
CA ILE A 184 -0.85 14.16 -14.42
C ILE A 184 -1.44 15.45 -13.83
N HIS A 185 -2.63 15.84 -14.31
CA HIS A 185 -3.38 17.00 -13.81
C HIS A 185 -4.60 16.54 -13.04
N MET A 186 -4.74 17.01 -11.81
CA MET A 186 -5.96 16.83 -11.02
C MET A 186 -6.77 18.13 -11.08
N TYR A 187 -8.05 18.07 -11.44
CA TYR A 187 -8.98 19.19 -11.28
C TYR A 187 -9.81 18.93 -10.03
N VAL A 188 -9.50 19.67 -8.96
CA VAL A 188 -10.16 19.56 -7.65
C VAL A 188 -11.67 19.70 -7.84
N SER A 189 -12.39 18.57 -7.76
CA SER A 189 -13.84 18.54 -7.58
C SER A 189 -14.08 18.44 -6.07
N HIS A 190 -14.87 19.36 -5.50
CA HIS A 190 -15.10 19.50 -4.05
C HIS A 190 -15.98 18.40 -3.43
N THR A 191 -15.88 17.15 -3.88
CA THR A 191 -16.70 16.04 -3.37
C THR A 191 -15.85 14.78 -3.34
N LEU A 192 -15.43 14.37 -2.15
CA LEU A 192 -14.60 13.18 -1.89
C LEU A 192 -15.48 12.11 -1.24
N ASP A 193 -15.86 11.10 -2.03
CA ASP A 193 -16.21 9.77 -1.53
C ASP A 193 -15.09 8.83 -2.03
N ILE A 194 -14.26 8.35 -1.10
CA ILE A 194 -13.14 7.43 -1.40
C ILE A 194 -13.64 6.02 -1.13
N MET A 195 -13.73 5.18 -2.16
CA MET A 195 -14.01 3.76 -2.00
C MET A 195 -13.15 2.97 -2.98
N MET A 196 -12.02 2.46 -2.49
CA MET A 196 -11.17 1.55 -3.26
C MET A 196 -11.73 0.13 -3.18
N VAL A 197 -12.64 -0.18 -4.11
CA VAL A 197 -12.97 -1.57 -4.44
C VAL A 197 -12.90 -1.70 -5.95
N THR A 198 -11.74 -2.11 -6.48
CA THR A 198 -11.70 -2.68 -7.82
C THR A 198 -12.22 -4.10 -7.73
N ASP A 199 -13.52 -4.26 -7.90
CA ASP A 199 -14.11 -5.57 -8.16
C ASP A 199 -13.61 -6.04 -9.54
N ASP A 200 -12.52 -6.82 -9.53
CA ASP A 200 -11.80 -7.33 -10.72
C ASP A 200 -12.66 -8.32 -11.55
N SER A 201 -13.92 -8.55 -11.19
CA SER A 201 -14.83 -9.47 -11.87
C SER A 201 -15.13 -9.09 -13.34
N ASN A 202 -14.94 -7.83 -13.72
CA ASN A 202 -15.24 -7.34 -15.08
C ASN A 202 -14.11 -7.51 -16.12
N PHE A 203 -12.90 -7.93 -15.71
CA PHE A 203 -11.75 -8.11 -16.62
C PHE A 203 -11.29 -9.57 -16.69
N ARG A 204 -12.23 -10.52 -16.80
CA ARG A 204 -11.95 -11.95 -17.02
C ARG A 204 -11.57 -12.27 -18.48
N GLY A 205 -10.61 -11.53 -19.04
CA GLY A 205 -9.90 -11.97 -20.25
C GLY A 205 -8.79 -12.93 -19.85
N GLU A 206 -8.62 -14.05 -20.55
CA GLU A 206 -7.54 -15.05 -20.35
C GLU A 206 -6.11 -14.50 -20.68
N GLY A 207 -5.92 -13.19 -20.64
CA GLY A 207 -4.65 -12.53 -20.95
C GLY A 207 -3.70 -12.49 -19.75
N LEU A 208 -2.40 -12.38 -20.03
CA LEU A 208 -1.31 -12.13 -19.07
C LEU A 208 -1.45 -10.81 -18.26
N GLY A 209 -2.63 -10.17 -18.23
CA GLY A 209 -2.82 -8.75 -17.98
C GLY A 209 -2.44 -8.26 -16.57
N PRO A 210 -3.02 -8.80 -15.47
CA PRO A 210 -2.88 -8.15 -14.16
C PRO A 210 -1.48 -8.23 -13.57
N ALA A 211 -0.89 -9.42 -13.47
CA ALA A 211 0.44 -9.61 -12.89
C ALA A 211 1.54 -8.90 -13.70
N THR A 212 1.45 -8.94 -15.03
CA THR A 212 2.37 -8.23 -15.93
C THR A 212 2.26 -6.72 -15.76
N ALA A 213 1.03 -6.17 -15.70
CA ALA A 213 0.83 -4.76 -15.43
C ALA A 213 1.39 -4.35 -14.06
N CYS A 214 1.16 -5.17 -13.01
CA CYS A 214 1.72 -4.96 -11.68
C CYS A 214 3.26 -4.95 -11.69
N GLY A 215 3.89 -5.85 -12.44
CA GLY A 215 5.34 -5.87 -12.63
C GLY A 215 5.86 -4.57 -13.23
N PHE A 216 5.23 -4.09 -14.30
CA PHE A 216 5.62 -2.81 -14.91
C PHE A 216 5.40 -1.63 -13.96
N LEU A 217 4.27 -1.58 -13.26
CA LEU A 217 3.96 -0.52 -12.30
C LEU A 217 4.94 -0.52 -11.12
N ALA A 218 5.37 -1.69 -10.66
CA ALA A 218 6.41 -1.83 -9.64
C ALA A 218 7.75 -1.25 -10.12
N LEU A 219 8.16 -1.53 -11.37
CA LEU A 219 9.36 -0.91 -11.95
C LEU A 219 9.22 0.61 -12.03
N LEU A 220 8.08 1.09 -12.56
CA LEU A 220 7.80 2.51 -12.71
C LEU A 220 7.86 3.20 -11.35
N HIS A 221 7.24 2.62 -10.32
CA HIS A 221 7.29 3.11 -8.93
C HIS A 221 8.74 3.24 -8.45
N MET A 222 9.55 2.17 -8.54
CA MET A 222 10.95 2.23 -8.09
C MET A 222 11.76 3.30 -8.84
N VAL A 223 11.54 3.46 -10.15
CA VAL A 223 12.27 4.41 -10.99
C VAL A 223 11.84 5.87 -10.75
N VAL A 224 10.56 6.11 -10.49
CA VAL A 224 9.99 7.46 -10.25
C VAL A 224 10.28 7.92 -8.83
N LEU A 225 9.96 7.06 -7.85
CA LEU A 225 9.93 7.43 -6.43
C LEU A 225 11.23 7.09 -5.72
N HIS A 226 12.13 6.30 -6.33
CA HIS A 226 13.34 5.78 -5.68
C HIS A 226 13.02 5.01 -4.38
N ALA A 227 11.88 4.32 -4.40
CA ALA A 227 11.22 3.66 -3.27
C ALA A 227 10.83 2.23 -3.62
N GLY A 228 10.74 1.37 -2.61
CA GLY A 228 10.12 0.05 -2.73
C GLY A 228 8.62 0.18 -2.97
N PRO A 229 8.03 -0.53 -3.95
CA PRO A 229 6.60 -0.48 -4.24
C PRO A 229 5.81 -1.27 -3.19
N ASP A 230 5.38 -0.61 -2.12
CA ASP A 230 4.45 -1.16 -1.12
C ASP A 230 3.04 -1.35 -1.73
N PRO A 231 2.32 -2.47 -1.53
CA PRO A 231 2.61 -3.60 -0.62
C PRO A 231 3.38 -4.78 -1.25
N ILE A 232 4.05 -4.59 -2.39
CA ILE A 232 4.79 -5.68 -3.03
C ILE A 232 5.97 -6.10 -2.14
N SER A 233 6.07 -7.40 -1.88
CA SER A 233 7.16 -7.97 -1.08
C SER A 233 8.53 -7.72 -1.74
N PRO A 234 9.54 -7.24 -0.98
CA PRO A 234 10.90 -7.09 -1.50
C PRO A 234 11.53 -8.44 -1.91
N PHE A 235 11.08 -9.55 -1.31
CA PHE A 235 11.53 -10.90 -1.68
C PHE A 235 10.97 -11.34 -3.03
N LEU A 236 9.71 -10.98 -3.33
CA LEU A 236 9.09 -11.22 -4.64
C LEU A 236 9.81 -10.42 -5.74
N LEU A 237 10.13 -9.15 -5.48
CA LEU A 237 10.90 -8.32 -6.40
C LEU A 237 12.27 -8.93 -6.68
N ARG A 238 12.98 -9.37 -5.64
CA ARG A 238 14.26 -10.05 -5.80
C ARG A 238 14.12 -11.32 -6.64
N ALA A 239 13.10 -12.15 -6.37
CA ALA A 239 12.78 -13.34 -7.16
C ALA A 239 12.49 -13.05 -8.64
N ALA A 240 11.90 -11.88 -8.92
CA ALA A 240 11.54 -11.48 -10.27
C ALA A 240 12.70 -10.82 -11.04
N ILE A 241 13.72 -10.31 -10.34
CA ILE A 241 14.90 -9.62 -10.89
C ILE A 241 16.09 -10.55 -11.06
N GLU A 242 16.34 -11.39 -10.06
CA GLU A 242 17.47 -12.32 -9.99
C GLU A 242 17.05 -13.73 -10.44
N ASP A 243 18.02 -14.57 -10.78
CA ASP A 243 17.76 -15.99 -10.92
C ASP A 243 17.42 -16.64 -9.56
N ARG A 244 16.68 -17.76 -9.59
CA ARG A 244 16.27 -18.50 -8.38
C ARG A 244 17.44 -18.78 -7.44
N SER A 245 18.60 -19.15 -8.00
CA SER A 245 19.77 -19.58 -7.24
C SER A 245 20.47 -18.45 -6.49
N ARG A 246 20.18 -17.19 -6.85
CA ARG A 246 20.62 -15.98 -6.15
C ARG A 246 19.52 -15.32 -5.35
N ALA A 247 18.27 -15.38 -5.82
CA ALA A 247 17.15 -14.74 -5.15
C ALA A 247 16.78 -15.45 -3.85
N MET A 248 16.76 -16.78 -3.86
CA MET A 248 16.24 -17.63 -2.78
C MET A 248 17.38 -18.20 -1.93
N VAL A 249 18.40 -17.41 -1.63
CA VAL A 249 19.45 -17.81 -0.67
C VAL A 249 19.29 -17.05 0.63
N ALA A 250 19.81 -17.61 1.73
CA ALA A 250 19.73 -16.98 3.04
C ALA A 250 20.73 -15.80 3.15
N ASP A 251 20.42 -14.72 2.43
CA ASP A 251 21.18 -13.47 2.46
C ASP A 251 20.95 -12.76 3.79
N SER A 252 21.92 -12.93 4.69
CA SER A 252 21.85 -12.40 6.06
C SER A 252 21.74 -10.88 6.10
N SER A 253 22.34 -10.18 5.13
CA SER A 253 22.27 -8.72 5.06
C SER A 253 20.89 -8.24 4.64
N PHE A 254 20.28 -8.91 3.66
CA PHE A 254 18.96 -8.58 3.15
C PHE A 254 17.85 -8.96 4.13
N LEU A 255 17.86 -10.21 4.63
CA LEU A 255 16.90 -10.71 5.59
C LEU A 255 17.01 -9.98 6.93
N GLY A 256 18.22 -9.75 7.44
CA GLY A 256 18.42 -9.08 8.72
C GLY A 256 17.86 -7.65 8.77
N VAL A 257 17.85 -6.95 7.63
CA VAL A 257 17.30 -5.60 7.50
C VAL A 257 15.77 -5.64 7.31
N LEU A 258 15.27 -6.44 6.36
CA LEU A 258 13.88 -6.36 5.93
C LEU A 258 12.92 -7.26 6.73
N ASP A 259 13.41 -8.41 7.19
CA ASP A 259 12.64 -9.40 7.96
C ASP A 259 13.51 -10.08 9.03
N PRO A 260 13.81 -9.36 10.13
CA PRO A 260 14.68 -9.86 11.19
C PRO A 260 14.12 -11.09 11.90
N ASP A 261 12.80 -11.33 11.87
CA ASP A 261 12.19 -12.48 12.53
C ASP A 261 12.32 -13.74 11.68
N THR A 262 12.12 -13.62 10.37
CA THR A 262 12.45 -14.72 9.46
C THR A 262 13.95 -15.01 9.48
N TYR A 263 14.80 -13.98 9.55
CA TYR A 263 16.25 -14.17 9.72
C TYR A 263 16.59 -14.97 10.99
N LYS A 264 16.00 -14.64 12.15
CA LYS A 264 16.17 -15.41 13.39
C LYS A 264 15.67 -16.84 13.24
N THR A 265 14.54 -17.04 12.56
CA THR A 265 13.96 -18.36 12.33
C THR A 265 14.87 -19.23 11.44
N LEU A 266 15.52 -18.62 10.45
CA LEU A 266 16.50 -19.27 9.58
C LEU A 266 17.88 -19.47 10.23
N ALA A 267 18.11 -18.96 11.43
CA ALA A 267 19.41 -19.06 12.11
C ALA A 267 19.95 -20.50 12.20
N PRO A 268 19.15 -21.56 12.48
CA PRO A 268 19.64 -22.93 12.46
C PRO A 268 20.20 -23.37 11.10
N TRP A 269 19.65 -22.86 9.99
CA TRP A 269 20.16 -23.12 8.64
C TRP A 269 21.44 -22.31 8.38
N ILE A 270 21.42 -21.01 8.65
CA ILE A 270 22.53 -20.08 8.38
C ILE A 270 23.78 -20.47 9.19
N GLN A 271 23.61 -20.91 10.44
CA GLN A 271 24.71 -21.31 11.32
C GLN A 271 25.19 -22.74 11.08
N HIS A 272 24.47 -23.53 10.27
CA HIS A 272 24.85 -24.91 10.01
C HIS A 272 26.12 -24.96 9.17
N SER A 273 27.19 -25.54 9.74
CA SER A 273 28.41 -25.79 8.99
C SER A 273 28.17 -26.84 7.92
N ARG A 274 28.38 -26.47 6.65
CA ARG A 274 28.31 -27.38 5.49
C ARG A 274 29.28 -28.56 5.59
N MET A 275 30.28 -28.49 6.49
CA MET A 275 31.26 -29.56 6.75
C MET A 275 30.82 -30.53 7.85
N SER A 276 29.79 -30.18 8.62
CA SER A 276 29.31 -31.03 9.71
C SER A 276 28.51 -32.21 9.15
N PRO A 277 28.56 -33.40 9.78
CA PRO A 277 27.70 -34.51 9.43
C PRO A 277 26.23 -34.08 9.49
N TRP A 278 25.47 -34.45 8.47
CA TRP A 278 24.05 -34.10 8.34
C TRP A 278 23.20 -34.95 9.30
N GLN A 279 23.14 -34.55 10.57
CA GLN A 279 22.33 -35.20 11.61
C GLN A 279 20.93 -34.56 11.68
N LEU A 280 20.02 -35.03 10.82
CA LEU A 280 18.63 -34.57 10.75
C LEU A 280 17.72 -35.37 11.68
N GLU A 281 17.89 -35.19 12.98
CA GLU A 281 16.84 -35.63 13.90
C GLU A 281 15.64 -34.68 13.77
N PRO A 282 14.38 -35.18 13.63
CA PRO A 282 13.20 -34.33 13.49
C PRO A 282 13.01 -33.31 14.62
N LEU A 283 13.54 -33.62 15.81
CA LEU A 283 13.48 -32.76 16.99
C LEU A 283 14.66 -31.78 17.09
N SER A 284 15.68 -31.88 16.22
CA SER A 284 16.76 -30.91 16.16
C SER A 284 16.25 -29.55 15.66
N PRO A 285 16.90 -28.42 16.01
CA PRO A 285 16.48 -27.09 15.52
C PRO A 285 16.39 -27.01 13.99
N LEU A 286 17.35 -27.63 13.28
CA LEU A 286 17.34 -27.70 11.82
C LEU A 286 16.21 -28.59 11.29
N GLY A 287 15.97 -29.74 11.92
CA GLY A 287 14.86 -30.64 11.57
C GLY A 287 13.49 -29.98 11.75
N GLN A 288 13.31 -29.25 12.85
CA GLN A 288 12.09 -28.47 13.12
C GLN A 288 11.91 -27.35 12.08
N LEU A 289 12.97 -26.61 11.75
CA LEU A 289 12.93 -25.56 10.72
C LEU A 289 12.48 -26.12 9.36
N LEU A 290 13.09 -27.23 8.91
CA LEU A 290 12.70 -27.87 7.66
C LEU A 290 11.24 -28.34 7.69
N MET A 291 10.80 -28.93 8.80
CA MET A 291 9.40 -29.34 8.97
C MET A 291 8.43 -28.16 8.95
N THR A 292 8.78 -27.03 9.58
CA THR A 292 8.00 -25.78 9.51
C THR A 292 7.86 -25.27 8.09
N ALA A 293 8.91 -25.43 7.27
CA ALA A 293 8.88 -25.14 5.84
C ALA A 293 8.30 -26.28 4.99
N ASN A 294 7.57 -27.22 5.59
CA ASN A 294 6.97 -28.38 4.93
C ASN A 294 7.98 -29.26 4.16
N ILE A 295 9.27 -29.26 4.52
CA ILE A 295 10.32 -30.09 3.94
C ILE A 295 10.53 -31.30 4.85
N ASN A 296 10.33 -32.52 4.33
CA ASN A 296 10.50 -33.74 5.11
C ASN A 296 12.00 -34.07 5.29
N PRO A 297 12.57 -33.93 6.51
CA PRO A 297 13.99 -34.19 6.74
C PRO A 297 14.36 -35.67 6.55
N LEU A 298 13.42 -36.60 6.73
CA LEU A 298 13.66 -38.04 6.57
C LEU A 298 13.79 -38.46 5.10
N GLY A 299 13.33 -37.62 4.17
CA GLY A 299 13.47 -37.86 2.74
C GLY A 299 14.81 -37.40 2.16
N LEU A 300 15.67 -36.76 2.97
CA LEU A 300 16.93 -36.18 2.51
C LEU A 300 18.06 -37.20 2.57
N SER A 301 18.97 -37.10 1.59
CA SER A 301 20.20 -37.88 1.54
C SER A 301 21.02 -37.71 2.83
N HIS A 302 21.61 -38.79 3.34
CA HIS A 302 22.49 -38.73 4.53
C HIS A 302 23.75 -37.88 4.32
N ALA A 303 24.16 -37.70 3.06
CA ALA A 303 25.27 -36.86 2.64
C ALA A 303 24.81 -36.07 1.41
N PRO A 304 24.03 -34.99 1.60
CA PRO A 304 23.52 -34.21 0.49
C PRO A 304 24.68 -33.56 -0.27
N SER A 305 24.60 -33.62 -1.59
CA SER A 305 25.49 -32.89 -2.50
C SER A 305 25.30 -31.38 -2.35
N GLU A 306 26.26 -30.60 -2.85
CA GLU A 306 26.18 -29.14 -2.84
C GLU A 306 24.94 -28.62 -3.61
N ALA A 307 24.58 -29.28 -4.72
CA ALA A 307 23.37 -28.95 -5.48
C ALA A 307 22.09 -29.27 -4.70
N GLU A 308 22.04 -30.40 -3.97
CA GLU A 308 20.91 -30.71 -3.08
C GLU A 308 20.79 -29.69 -1.96
N LEU A 309 21.90 -29.29 -1.33
CA LEU A 309 21.91 -28.26 -0.28
C LEU A 309 21.45 -26.91 -0.80
N GLN A 310 21.89 -26.50 -1.99
CA GLN A 310 21.45 -25.27 -2.62
C GLN A 310 19.95 -25.32 -2.97
N GLY A 311 19.47 -26.44 -3.50
CA GLY A 311 18.04 -26.65 -3.78
C GLY A 311 17.19 -26.60 -2.52
N LEU A 312 17.68 -27.19 -1.42
CA LEU A 312 17.03 -27.12 -0.10
C LEU A 312 16.99 -25.70 0.45
N GLU A 313 18.10 -24.95 0.36
CA GLU A 313 18.15 -23.54 0.76
C GLU A 313 17.12 -22.72 -0.02
N CYS A 314 17.07 -22.90 -1.35
CA CYS A 314 16.10 -22.22 -2.22
C CYS A 314 14.66 -22.52 -1.82
N ALA A 315 14.32 -23.79 -1.60
CA ALA A 315 12.97 -24.17 -1.21
C ALA A 315 12.61 -23.66 0.19
N LEU A 316 13.55 -23.74 1.14
CA LEU A 316 13.38 -23.28 2.52
C LEU A 316 13.16 -21.76 2.57
N VAL A 317 14.03 -20.98 1.95
CA VAL A 317 13.93 -19.51 1.96
C VAL A 317 12.64 -19.07 1.25
N SER A 318 12.35 -19.65 0.07
CA SER A 318 11.13 -19.34 -0.70
C SER A 318 9.86 -19.62 0.11
N GLU A 319 9.76 -20.79 0.76
CA GLU A 319 8.62 -21.11 1.62
C GLU A 319 8.48 -20.14 2.80
N MET A 320 9.60 -19.80 3.45
CA MET A 320 9.58 -18.95 4.65
C MET A 320 9.19 -17.51 4.35
N VAL A 321 9.58 -16.95 3.20
CA VAL A 321 9.34 -15.54 2.85
C VAL A 321 8.17 -15.31 1.90
N LEU A 322 7.77 -16.32 1.12
CA LEU A 322 6.73 -16.23 0.07
C LEU A 322 5.66 -17.32 0.20
N GLY A 323 5.77 -18.25 1.15
CA GLY A 323 4.78 -19.31 1.36
C GLY A 323 4.69 -20.35 0.22
N GLU A 324 5.68 -20.37 -0.68
CA GLU A 324 5.74 -21.29 -1.82
C GLU A 324 7.19 -21.76 -2.05
N LYS A 325 7.42 -23.06 -2.23
CA LYS A 325 8.78 -23.65 -2.37
C LYS A 325 9.38 -23.45 -3.76
N ASP A 326 8.54 -23.40 -4.79
CA ASP A 326 8.97 -23.24 -6.18
C ASP A 326 8.35 -22.02 -6.87
N VAL A 327 8.50 -20.87 -6.22
CA VAL A 327 7.97 -19.59 -6.72
C VAL A 327 8.50 -19.26 -8.12
N ALA A 328 9.72 -19.71 -8.46
CA ALA A 328 10.38 -19.44 -9.74
C ALA A 328 9.61 -19.97 -10.96
N THR A 329 8.78 -20.99 -10.77
CA THR A 329 7.93 -21.56 -11.83
C THR A 329 6.48 -21.11 -11.74
N HIS A 330 6.13 -20.31 -10.73
CA HIS A 330 4.77 -19.85 -10.52
C HIS A 330 4.36 -18.89 -11.66
N PRO A 331 3.20 -19.12 -12.32
CA PRO A 331 2.78 -18.32 -13.47
C PRO A 331 2.68 -16.83 -13.17
N ASP A 332 2.18 -16.45 -11.98
CA ASP A 332 2.09 -15.05 -11.57
C ASP A 332 3.46 -14.38 -11.39
N LEU A 333 4.46 -15.08 -10.84
CA LEU A 333 5.82 -14.52 -10.74
C LEU A 333 6.42 -14.35 -12.14
N LEU A 334 6.21 -15.31 -13.04
CA LEU A 334 6.70 -15.21 -14.41
C LEU A 334 6.07 -14.04 -15.16
N ALA A 335 4.75 -13.85 -15.05
CA ALA A 335 4.05 -12.71 -15.62
C ALA A 335 4.50 -11.38 -15.01
N PHE A 336 4.64 -11.32 -13.69
CA PHE A 336 5.16 -10.15 -12.98
C PHE A 336 6.60 -9.81 -13.41
N SER A 337 7.49 -10.79 -13.49
CA SER A 337 8.86 -10.62 -13.98
C SER A 337 8.89 -10.18 -15.44
N GLN A 338 8.00 -10.71 -16.29
CA GLN A 338 7.84 -10.26 -17.67
C GLN A 338 7.45 -8.78 -17.71
N GLY A 339 6.53 -8.34 -16.86
CA GLY A 339 6.13 -6.94 -16.72
C GLY A 339 7.27 -6.00 -16.36
N LEU A 340 8.09 -6.41 -15.38
CA LEU A 340 9.30 -5.70 -14.95
C LEU A 340 10.31 -5.55 -16.12
N HIS A 341 10.47 -6.58 -16.95
CA HIS A 341 11.47 -6.59 -18.01
C HIS A 341 10.96 -6.08 -19.37
N HIS A 342 9.64 -5.90 -19.52
CA HIS A 342 8.99 -5.70 -20.82
C HIS A 342 9.55 -4.54 -21.66
N VAL A 343 9.89 -3.43 -21.00
CA VAL A 343 10.34 -2.18 -21.66
C VAL A 343 11.85 -2.05 -21.79
N LEU A 344 12.61 -3.06 -21.35
CA LEU A 344 14.06 -3.05 -21.49
C LEU A 344 14.45 -3.49 -22.89
N ALA A 345 15.57 -2.97 -23.38
CA ALA A 345 16.11 -3.37 -24.68
C ALA A 345 16.41 -4.89 -24.69
N PRO A 346 16.19 -5.60 -25.81
CA PRO A 346 16.45 -7.04 -25.89
C PRO A 346 17.86 -7.40 -25.37
N GLY A 347 17.93 -8.38 -24.46
CA GLY A 347 19.18 -8.81 -23.81
C GLY A 347 19.61 -7.95 -22.61
N SER A 348 18.88 -6.89 -22.27
CA SER A 348 19.08 -6.14 -21.03
C SER A 348 18.29 -6.79 -19.89
N LEU A 349 18.96 -7.02 -18.76
CA LEU A 349 18.34 -7.55 -17.54
C LEU A 349 18.33 -6.46 -16.46
N LEU A 350 17.33 -6.45 -15.58
CA LEU A 350 17.32 -5.51 -14.45
C LEU A 350 18.52 -5.72 -13.53
N ASP A 351 18.94 -6.96 -13.30
CA ASP A 351 20.14 -7.27 -12.49
C ASP A 351 21.39 -6.54 -13.00
N ILE A 352 21.53 -6.37 -14.32
CA ILE A 352 22.64 -5.59 -14.92
C ILE A 352 22.49 -4.10 -14.55
N ALA A 353 21.28 -3.54 -14.57
CA ALA A 353 21.03 -2.16 -14.15
C ALA A 353 21.35 -1.97 -12.64
N PHE A 354 21.07 -2.99 -11.82
CA PHE A 354 21.48 -3.07 -10.40
C PHE A 354 22.98 -3.36 -10.20
N ALA A 355 23.74 -3.61 -11.27
CA ALA A 355 25.15 -4.01 -11.21
C ALA A 355 25.38 -5.27 -10.33
N GLY A 356 24.43 -6.20 -10.35
CA GLY A 356 24.49 -7.43 -9.54
C GLY A 356 24.21 -7.25 -8.05
N ARG A 357 23.80 -6.04 -7.61
CA ARG A 357 23.59 -5.67 -6.20
C ARG A 357 22.11 -5.44 -5.86
N SER A 358 21.18 -6.12 -6.55
CA SER A 358 19.74 -5.90 -6.37
C SER A 358 19.28 -6.04 -4.92
N SER A 359 19.79 -7.01 -4.16
CA SER A 359 19.46 -7.14 -2.73
C SER A 359 19.81 -5.88 -1.93
N GLU A 360 21.00 -5.30 -2.11
CA GLU A 360 21.42 -4.09 -1.39
C GLU A 360 20.58 -2.86 -1.77
N TYR A 361 20.23 -2.71 -3.04
CA TYR A 361 19.35 -1.62 -3.48
C TYR A 361 17.92 -1.79 -2.98
N LEU A 362 17.38 -3.01 -3.04
CA LEU A 362 16.03 -3.31 -2.53
C LEU A 362 15.98 -3.15 -1.00
N ALA A 363 17.01 -3.59 -0.28
CA ALA A 363 17.15 -3.34 1.15
C ALA A 363 17.07 -1.84 1.43
N PHE A 364 17.90 -1.02 0.76
CA PHE A 364 17.85 0.44 0.95
C PHE A 364 16.48 1.05 0.61
N MET A 365 15.83 0.61 -0.48
CA MET A 365 14.54 1.15 -0.91
C MET A 365 13.37 0.81 0.04
N TYR A 366 13.48 -0.30 0.79
CA TYR A 366 12.48 -0.75 1.76
C TYR A 366 12.87 -0.46 3.22
N ASP A 367 14.15 -0.25 3.53
CA ASP A 367 14.67 0.10 4.86
C ASP A 367 14.49 1.59 5.14
N ARG A 368 13.22 2.01 5.11
CA ARG A 368 12.78 3.36 5.44
C ARG A 368 11.81 3.34 6.61
N ARG A 369 11.85 2.29 7.42
CA ARG A 369 10.97 2.18 8.59
C ARG A 369 11.31 3.27 9.60
N LEU A 370 10.29 3.74 10.32
CA LEU A 370 10.50 4.67 11.42
C LEU A 370 11.32 3.96 12.53
N HIS A 371 12.51 4.46 12.83
CA HIS A 371 13.33 3.95 13.93
C HIS A 371 13.20 4.75 15.22
N GLN A 372 12.68 5.99 15.13
CA GLN A 372 12.48 6.87 16.27
C GLN A 372 11.30 7.82 16.02
N VAL A 373 10.40 7.92 16.99
CA VAL A 373 9.21 8.79 16.90
C VAL A 373 9.59 10.26 16.70
N ALA A 374 10.75 10.70 17.20
CA ALA A 374 11.22 12.08 17.03
C ALA A 374 11.25 12.53 15.55
N VAL A 375 11.63 11.63 14.62
CA VAL A 375 11.63 11.92 13.18
C VAL A 375 10.22 12.24 12.71
N LEU A 376 9.24 11.45 13.13
CA LEU A 376 7.83 11.69 12.80
C LEU A 376 7.35 13.05 13.33
N LEU A 377 7.67 13.37 14.58
CA LEU A 377 7.27 14.63 15.22
C LEU A 377 7.85 15.86 14.51
N GLU A 378 9.09 15.81 14.03
CA GLU A 378 9.73 16.88 13.25
C GLU A 378 9.06 17.14 11.89
N HIS A 379 8.27 16.18 11.41
CA HIS A 379 7.57 16.25 10.13
C HIS A 379 6.07 16.51 10.27
N LEU A 380 5.56 16.75 11.48
CA LEU A 380 4.19 17.23 11.67
C LEU A 380 4.09 18.73 11.34
N GLU A 381 3.15 19.10 10.49
CA GLU A 381 2.84 20.48 10.12
C GLU A 381 1.40 20.80 10.51
N PHE A 382 1.20 21.80 11.37
CA PHE A 382 -0.14 22.19 11.83
C PHE A 382 -0.55 23.51 11.16
N ARG A 383 -1.62 23.46 10.35
CA ARG A 383 -2.12 24.61 9.59
C ARG A 383 -3.40 25.14 10.22
N SER A 384 -3.25 26.26 10.95
CA SER A 384 -4.37 26.99 11.52
C SER A 384 -5.11 27.81 10.48
N THR A 385 -6.44 27.80 10.54
CA THR A 385 -7.28 28.79 9.83
C THR A 385 -7.66 29.96 10.74
N ALA A 386 -7.44 29.85 12.05
CA ALA A 386 -7.75 30.90 13.00
C ALA A 386 -6.80 32.08 12.79
N LYS A 387 -7.36 33.29 12.71
CA LYS A 387 -6.57 34.52 12.65
C LYS A 387 -6.30 34.97 14.08
N PRO A 388 -5.04 35.16 14.50
CA PRO A 388 -4.77 35.72 15.81
C PRO A 388 -5.31 37.16 15.86
N THR A 389 -6.42 37.36 16.56
CA THR A 389 -7.07 38.66 16.71
C THR A 389 -6.43 39.48 17.82
N PHE A 390 -5.69 38.84 18.73
CA PHE A 390 -4.98 39.49 19.83
C PHE A 390 -3.49 39.16 19.83
N THR A 391 -2.65 40.19 19.89
CA THR A 391 -1.29 40.07 20.40
C THR A 391 -1.38 39.69 21.87
N MET A 392 -0.89 38.49 22.24
CA MET A 392 -0.76 38.03 23.62
C MET A 392 -0.07 39.11 24.49
N VAL A 393 -0.86 39.95 25.15
CA VAL A 393 -0.36 40.93 26.12
C VAL A 393 -1.35 40.96 27.29
N ASP A 394 -0.88 40.36 28.39
CA ASP A 394 -1.27 40.56 29.78
C ASP A 394 -2.68 40.14 30.22
N ALA A 395 -2.72 38.92 30.80
CA ALA A 395 -3.56 38.47 31.92
C ALA A 395 -4.84 39.28 32.18
N VAL A 396 -5.87 39.07 31.36
CA VAL A 396 -7.23 39.48 31.71
C VAL A 396 -7.88 38.28 32.40
N ASP A 397 -8.15 38.40 33.69
CA ASP A 397 -8.81 37.41 34.57
C ASP A 397 -10.28 37.09 34.18
N ASP A 398 -10.76 37.57 33.03
CA ASP A 398 -12.14 37.44 32.60
C ASP A 398 -12.24 36.41 31.45
N GLU A 399 -12.55 35.15 31.78
CA GLU A 399 -12.77 34.07 30.81
C GLU A 399 -13.85 34.41 29.77
N HIS A 400 -14.74 35.36 30.06
CA HIS A 400 -15.76 35.83 29.12
C HIS A 400 -15.21 36.77 28.03
N ALA A 401 -13.94 37.19 28.11
CA ALA A 401 -13.31 38.09 27.14
C ALA A 401 -12.56 37.36 26.01
N ILE A 402 -12.44 36.04 26.05
CA ILE A 402 -11.73 35.26 25.02
C ILE A 402 -12.63 35.11 23.78
N ASP A 403 -12.18 35.63 22.64
CA ASP A 403 -12.90 35.48 21.38
C ASP A 403 -12.78 34.05 20.81
N ASP A 404 -13.69 33.68 19.91
CA ASP A 404 -13.72 32.35 19.30
C ASP A 404 -12.38 31.99 18.62
N GLY A 405 -11.71 32.97 17.99
CA GLY A 405 -10.42 32.75 17.34
C GLY A 405 -9.32 32.36 18.34
N SER A 406 -9.31 32.95 19.53
CA SER A 406 -8.37 32.58 20.59
C SER A 406 -8.67 31.20 21.17
N TRP A 407 -9.95 30.84 21.35
CA TRP A 407 -10.34 29.49 21.74
C TRP A 407 -9.92 28.44 20.70
N ASP A 408 -10.15 28.73 19.42
CA ASP A 408 -9.76 27.84 18.32
C ASP A 408 -8.24 27.57 18.37
N LEU A 409 -7.41 28.60 18.55
CA LEU A 409 -5.96 28.43 18.72
C LEU A 409 -5.57 27.62 19.97
N ILE A 410 -6.27 27.79 21.09
CA ILE A 410 -6.04 27.01 22.32
C ILE A 410 -6.29 25.52 22.05
N TYR A 411 -7.38 25.18 21.37
CA TYR A 411 -7.70 23.78 21.07
C TYR A 411 -6.78 23.16 20.03
N GLU A 412 -6.32 23.93 19.03
CA GLU A 412 -5.29 23.47 18.10
C GLU A 412 -3.97 23.14 18.81
N GLU A 413 -3.56 23.98 19.77
CA GLU A 413 -2.36 23.72 20.59
C GLU A 413 -2.52 22.50 21.49
N ARG A 414 -3.70 22.34 22.12
CA ARG A 414 -4.00 21.15 22.92
C ARG A 414 -3.98 19.90 22.07
N PHE A 415 -4.60 19.91 20.89
CA PHE A 415 -4.56 18.79 19.96
C PHE A 415 -3.12 18.42 19.59
N ARG A 416 -2.29 19.40 19.22
CA ARG A 416 -0.87 19.18 18.93
C ARG A 416 -0.16 18.51 20.09
N THR A 417 -0.32 19.06 21.28
CA THR A 417 0.31 18.54 22.51
C THR A 417 -0.10 17.09 22.75
N ARG A 418 -1.39 16.80 22.71
CA ARG A 418 -1.96 15.46 22.90
C ARG A 418 -1.50 14.46 21.86
N LEU A 419 -1.47 14.85 20.58
CA LEU A 419 -0.96 14.00 19.50
C LEU A 419 0.53 13.66 19.71
N CYS A 420 1.35 14.63 20.09
CA CYS A 420 2.76 14.40 20.39
C CYS A 420 2.95 13.42 21.56
N GLU A 421 2.23 13.62 22.67
CA GLU A 421 2.24 12.72 23.83
C GLU A 421 1.81 11.30 23.43
N TYR A 422 0.73 11.19 22.65
CA TYR A 422 0.21 9.93 22.16
C TYR A 422 1.25 9.16 21.36
N LEU A 423 1.88 9.79 20.36
CA LEU A 423 2.86 9.17 19.47
C LEU A 423 4.12 8.72 20.21
N GLN A 424 4.49 9.41 21.29
CA GLN A 424 5.63 9.05 22.14
C GLN A 424 5.34 7.88 23.10
N GLY A 425 4.07 7.51 23.28
CA GLY A 425 3.69 6.40 24.15
C GLY A 425 4.11 5.03 23.60
N CYS A 426 4.40 4.10 24.50
CA CYS A 426 4.72 2.72 24.15
C CYS A 426 3.47 1.84 24.06
N GLY A 427 3.49 0.86 23.16
CA GLY A 427 2.47 -0.16 22.99
C GLY A 427 1.07 0.40 22.73
N HIS A 428 0.06 -0.40 23.02
CA HIS A 428 -1.33 0.04 22.97
C HIS A 428 -1.66 0.94 24.18
N PRO A 429 -2.51 1.97 24.04
CA PRO A 429 -2.97 2.76 25.18
C PRO A 429 -3.71 1.90 26.22
N ASP A 430 -3.35 2.03 27.50
CA ASP A 430 -4.06 1.38 28.61
C ASP A 430 -5.38 2.10 28.89
N HIS A 431 -6.34 1.87 27.99
CA HIS A 431 -7.72 2.37 28.09
C HIS A 431 -8.70 1.19 28.00
N PRO A 432 -9.76 1.13 28.83
CA PRO A 432 -10.71 0.01 28.86
C PRO A 432 -11.30 -0.37 27.50
N HIS A 433 -11.60 0.62 26.65
CA HIS A 433 -12.11 0.38 25.29
C HIS A 433 -11.07 -0.31 24.39
N ILE A 434 -9.80 0.08 24.44
CA ILE A 434 -8.75 -0.54 23.63
C ILE A 434 -8.46 -1.96 24.12
N VAL A 435 -8.39 -2.15 25.43
CA VAL A 435 -8.17 -3.48 26.04
C VAL A 435 -9.31 -4.45 25.69
N ALA A 436 -10.54 -3.95 25.51
CA ALA A 436 -11.67 -4.79 25.11
C ALA A 436 -11.65 -5.20 23.63
N LEU A 437 -10.94 -4.45 22.77
CA LEU A 437 -10.87 -4.71 21.32
C LEU A 437 -9.75 -5.68 20.94
N LEU A 438 -8.75 -5.85 21.81
CA LEU A 438 -7.53 -6.60 21.49
C LEU A 438 -7.38 -7.84 22.36
N ASP A 439 -6.81 -8.91 21.78
CA ASP A 439 -6.43 -10.08 22.56
C ASP A 439 -5.33 -9.71 23.58
N PRO A 440 -5.40 -10.19 24.83
CA PRO A 440 -4.38 -9.90 25.84
C PRO A 440 -2.95 -10.24 25.43
N SER A 441 -2.76 -11.25 24.58
CA SER A 441 -1.44 -11.63 24.07
C SER A 441 -0.85 -10.58 23.13
N VAL A 442 -1.67 -9.92 22.32
CA VAL A 442 -1.25 -8.82 21.43
C VAL A 442 -0.81 -7.61 22.26
N ILE A 443 -1.59 -7.26 23.28
CA ILE A 443 -1.24 -6.17 24.21
C ILE A 443 0.09 -6.46 24.92
N ALA A 444 0.26 -7.68 25.44
CA ALA A 444 1.48 -8.07 26.13
C ALA A 444 2.71 -8.06 25.19
N ALA A 445 2.54 -8.49 23.94
CA ALA A 445 3.61 -8.53 22.94
C ALA A 445 4.08 -7.13 22.51
N ALA A 446 3.20 -6.12 22.58
CA ALA A 446 3.49 -4.76 22.17
C ALA A 446 3.80 -3.79 23.33
N ALA A 447 3.69 -4.20 24.60
CA ALA A 447 3.79 -3.31 25.77
C ALA A 447 5.09 -2.48 25.84
N GLY A 448 6.20 -2.98 25.27
CA GLY A 448 7.49 -2.30 25.21
C GLY A 448 7.81 -1.61 23.88
N ASP A 449 6.92 -1.66 22.90
CA ASP A 449 7.17 -1.13 21.56
C ASP A 449 6.89 0.37 21.50
N SER A 450 7.95 1.18 21.49
CA SER A 450 7.84 2.64 21.38
C SER A 450 7.53 3.15 19.97
N LEU A 451 7.52 2.27 18.96
CA LEU A 451 7.32 2.64 17.55
C LEU A 451 5.95 2.23 17.03
N LEU A 452 5.26 1.29 17.68
CA LEU A 452 3.93 0.79 17.30
C LEU A 452 2.97 1.91 16.87
N ARG A 453 2.80 2.93 17.72
CA ARG A 453 1.87 4.04 17.45
C ARG A 453 2.35 4.91 16.30
N GLY A 454 3.66 5.13 16.18
CA GLY A 454 4.27 5.88 15.09
C GLY A 454 4.11 5.18 13.74
N HIS A 455 4.32 3.86 13.68
CA HIS A 455 4.10 3.05 12.48
C HIS A 455 2.63 3.03 12.07
N ALA A 456 1.73 2.75 13.02
CA ALA A 456 0.29 2.74 12.74
C ALA A 456 -0.20 4.12 12.27
N PHE A 457 0.32 5.21 12.86
CA PHE A 457 0.01 6.56 12.44
C PHE A 457 0.54 6.91 11.05
N LEU A 458 1.76 6.48 10.70
CA LEU A 458 2.28 6.58 9.34
C LEU A 458 1.42 5.80 8.35
N GLN A 459 1.02 4.58 8.70
CA GLN A 459 0.12 3.75 7.90
C GLN A 459 -1.20 4.47 7.64
N LEU A 460 -1.80 5.09 8.66
CA LEU A 460 -3.02 5.90 8.50
C LEU A 460 -2.76 7.10 7.58
N MET A 461 -1.72 7.89 7.85
CA MET A 461 -1.46 9.18 7.18
C MET A 461 -0.88 9.05 5.77
N SER A 462 -0.33 7.91 5.40
CA SER A 462 0.36 7.71 4.12
C SER A 462 -0.01 6.43 3.37
N GLY A 463 -0.74 5.51 4.01
CA GLY A 463 -0.99 4.18 3.48
C GLY A 463 0.19 3.21 3.58
N SER A 464 1.29 3.59 4.26
CA SER A 464 2.49 2.77 4.45
C SER A 464 3.14 3.05 5.82
N ASP A 465 3.81 2.06 6.41
CA ASP A 465 4.63 2.22 7.62
C ASP A 465 6.06 2.75 7.31
N LEU A 466 6.37 2.89 6.01
CA LEU A 466 7.64 3.42 5.51
C LEU A 466 7.63 4.95 5.44
N LEU A 467 8.75 5.56 5.81
CA LEU A 467 8.98 6.99 5.66
C LEU A 467 9.04 7.39 4.17
N PRO A 468 8.42 8.52 3.77
CA PRO A 468 8.55 9.05 2.42
C PRO A 468 10.01 9.30 2.01
N VAL A 469 10.34 9.11 0.73
CA VAL A 469 11.71 9.30 0.22
C VAL A 469 12.15 10.76 0.24
N ASP A 470 11.23 11.69 0.03
CA ASP A 470 11.53 13.13 0.00
C ASP A 470 11.89 13.62 1.41
N PRO A 471 13.13 14.02 1.71
CA PRO A 471 13.52 14.48 3.05
C PRO A 471 12.74 15.72 3.53
N GLY A 472 12.03 16.42 2.65
CA GLY A 472 11.14 17.54 2.98
C GLY A 472 9.69 17.16 3.27
N TRP A 473 9.35 15.87 3.39
CA TRP A 473 7.97 15.42 3.60
C TRP A 473 7.33 16.06 4.84
N LYS A 474 6.01 16.21 4.82
CA LYS A 474 5.24 16.74 5.98
C LYS A 474 3.90 16.04 6.07
N LEU A 475 3.50 15.66 7.29
CA LEU A 475 2.15 15.26 7.62
C LEU A 475 1.39 16.49 8.10
N LYS A 476 0.43 16.94 7.31
CA LYS A 476 -0.22 18.23 7.50
C LYS A 476 -1.58 18.05 8.16
N PHE A 477 -1.85 18.87 9.16
CA PHE A 477 -3.12 18.94 9.86
C PHE A 477 -3.82 20.25 9.51
N HIS A 478 -5.06 20.14 9.03
CA HIS A 478 -5.94 21.25 8.75
C HIS A 478 -7.07 21.26 9.77
N PHE A 479 -7.27 22.37 10.47
CA PHE A 479 -8.29 22.46 11.50
C PHE A 479 -9.59 23.06 10.95
N HIS A 480 -10.71 22.43 11.28
CA HIS A 480 -12.05 22.91 10.99
C HIS A 480 -12.86 23.01 12.28
N HIS A 481 -13.12 24.24 12.74
CA HIS A 481 -13.82 24.47 14.01
C HIS A 481 -15.32 24.61 13.79
N ILE A 482 -16.11 23.85 14.55
CA ILE A 482 -17.59 23.90 14.53
C ILE A 482 -18.16 23.97 15.96
N GLY A 483 -19.43 24.36 16.08
CA GLY A 483 -20.14 24.43 17.37
C GLY A 483 -19.73 25.59 18.27
N GLN A 484 -20.25 25.61 19.50
CA GLN A 484 -20.00 26.66 20.49
C GLN A 484 -18.76 26.36 21.33
N ARG A 485 -17.90 27.37 21.58
CA ARG A 485 -16.61 27.21 22.28
C ARG A 485 -16.74 27.22 23.80
N THR A 486 -17.73 27.93 24.32
CA THR A 486 -17.89 28.26 25.76
C THR A 486 -19.12 27.62 26.40
N GLY A 487 -19.80 26.72 25.69
CA GLY A 487 -21.01 26.08 26.19
C GLY A 487 -20.68 24.89 27.09
N ASN A 488 -21.07 24.96 28.38
CA ASN A 488 -21.26 23.76 29.19
C ASN A 488 -22.47 23.02 28.62
N SER A 489 -22.26 22.01 27.78
CA SER A 489 -23.37 21.17 27.38
C SER A 489 -23.90 20.43 28.60
N THR A 490 -25.21 20.52 28.80
CA THR A 490 -25.89 19.89 29.94
C THR A 490 -26.23 18.41 29.66
N GLY A 491 -25.59 17.79 28.67
CA GLY A 491 -25.90 16.45 28.17
C GLY A 491 -24.69 15.52 28.19
N GLU A 492 -24.89 14.29 27.72
CA GLU A 492 -23.78 13.39 27.40
C GLU A 492 -22.96 14.03 26.27
N PRO A 493 -21.63 14.17 26.43
CA PRO A 493 -20.80 14.81 25.44
C PRO A 493 -20.90 14.05 24.11
N PRO A 494 -21.09 14.74 22.97
CA PRO A 494 -21.18 14.07 21.68
C PRO A 494 -19.85 13.37 21.37
N MET A 495 -19.91 12.30 20.57
CA MET A 495 -18.70 11.65 20.07
C MET A 495 -17.98 12.61 19.11
N PRO A 496 -16.65 12.75 19.20
CA PRO A 496 -15.88 13.57 18.25
C PRO A 496 -16.03 13.04 16.82
N ALA A 497 -16.10 13.96 15.85
CA ALA A 497 -16.00 13.63 14.45
C ALA A 497 -14.68 12.87 14.14
N PRO A 498 -14.69 11.90 13.21
CA PRO A 498 -13.50 11.15 12.83
C PRO A 498 -12.45 12.04 12.16
N LEU A 499 -11.19 11.61 12.17
CA LEU A 499 -10.09 12.29 11.48
C LEU A 499 -10.27 12.10 9.95
N GLY A 500 -10.44 13.20 9.21
CA GLY A 500 -10.58 13.15 7.75
C GLY A 500 -9.22 13.00 7.07
N VAL A 501 -8.75 11.78 6.85
CA VAL A 501 -7.41 11.50 6.32
C VAL A 501 -7.40 11.42 4.79
N HIS A 502 -6.42 12.10 4.19
CA HIS A 502 -6.13 12.10 2.77
C HIS A 502 -4.70 11.58 2.54
N ALA A 503 -4.53 10.26 2.66
CA ALA A 503 -3.21 9.61 2.71
C ALA A 503 -2.31 9.94 1.51
N CYS A 504 -2.87 10.05 0.30
CA CYS A 504 -2.14 10.39 -0.92
C CYS A 504 -1.46 11.77 -0.88
N PHE A 505 -1.88 12.66 0.03
CA PHE A 505 -1.35 14.02 0.17
C PHE A 505 -0.65 14.25 1.51
N TYR A 506 -0.55 13.20 2.35
CA TYR A 506 -0.06 13.30 3.71
C TYR A 506 -0.82 14.36 4.52
N GLU A 507 -2.14 14.45 4.32
CA GLU A 507 -3.01 15.49 4.88
C GLU A 507 -4.11 14.88 5.73
N ALA A 508 -4.46 15.55 6.83
CA ALA A 508 -5.61 15.20 7.66
C ALA A 508 -6.39 16.46 8.04
N THR A 509 -7.71 16.34 8.05
CA THR A 509 -8.63 17.36 8.54
C THR A 509 -9.10 16.99 9.95
N VAL A 510 -8.83 17.87 10.91
CA VAL A 510 -9.26 17.75 12.30
C VAL A 510 -10.49 18.63 12.50
N THR A 511 -11.64 18.01 12.70
CA THR A 511 -12.86 18.73 13.06
C THR A 511 -12.88 18.96 14.57
N VAL A 512 -12.69 20.20 14.98
CA VAL A 512 -12.72 20.61 16.40
C VAL A 512 -14.16 20.95 16.76
N ASP A 513 -14.93 19.91 17.04
CA ASP A 513 -16.30 19.98 17.54
C ASP A 513 -16.34 19.91 19.07
N GLU A 514 -17.55 19.87 19.63
CA GLU A 514 -17.74 19.76 21.08
C GLU A 514 -17.16 18.46 21.65
N GLY A 515 -17.28 17.34 20.93
CA GLY A 515 -16.77 16.05 21.35
C GLY A 515 -15.24 16.05 21.48
N LEU A 516 -14.54 16.55 20.47
CA LEU A 516 -13.08 16.62 20.49
C LEU A 516 -12.61 17.62 21.56
N ARG A 517 -13.28 18.77 21.72
CA ARG A 517 -12.95 19.72 22.80
C ARG A 517 -13.04 19.08 24.18
N ASN A 518 -14.05 18.24 24.41
CA ASN A 518 -14.20 17.51 25.67
C ASN A 518 -13.05 16.53 25.90
N LEU A 519 -12.63 15.79 24.88
CA LEU A 519 -11.46 14.91 24.96
C LEU A 519 -10.16 15.69 25.23
N LEU A 520 -9.97 16.83 24.57
CA LEU A 520 -8.78 17.68 24.73
C LEU A 520 -8.72 18.37 26.10
N ASN A 521 -9.87 18.56 26.75
CA ASN A 521 -10.00 19.15 28.07
C ASN A 521 -9.79 18.14 29.21
N GLU A 522 -9.76 16.84 28.92
CA GLU A 522 -9.52 15.82 29.95
C GLU A 522 -8.16 16.07 30.62
N GLU A 523 -8.14 16.17 31.94
CA GLU A 523 -6.90 16.31 32.71
C GLU A 523 -6.17 14.98 32.79
N HIS A 524 -4.84 15.01 32.80
CA HIS A 524 -4.05 13.80 33.01
C HIS A 524 -4.38 13.16 34.36
N GLN A 525 -4.75 11.89 34.34
CA GLN A 525 -4.97 11.14 35.56
C GLN A 525 -3.65 10.83 36.26
N GLN A 526 -3.61 10.96 37.59
CA GLN A 526 -2.41 10.68 38.40
C GLN A 526 -1.95 9.21 38.32
N ASN A 527 -2.81 8.30 37.88
CA ASN A 527 -2.54 6.87 37.77
C ASN A 527 -1.79 6.48 36.47
N GLY A 528 -1.55 7.43 35.56
CA GLY A 528 -0.89 7.16 34.28
C GLY A 528 -1.75 6.37 33.27
N ARG A 529 -3.07 6.27 33.49
CA ARG A 529 -3.98 5.68 32.50
C ARG A 529 -4.03 6.55 31.24
N ALA A 530 -4.23 5.87 30.11
CA ALA A 530 -4.44 6.55 28.84
C ALA A 530 -5.75 7.36 28.89
N LEU A 531 -5.75 8.49 28.18
CA LEU A 531 -6.89 9.39 28.07
C LEU A 531 -7.91 8.86 27.07
N ALA A 532 -9.13 9.39 27.13
CA ALA A 532 -10.14 9.11 26.11
C ALA A 532 -9.69 9.61 24.73
N PHE A 533 -8.89 10.69 24.67
CA PHE A 533 -8.21 11.12 23.44
C PHE A 533 -7.32 10.01 22.85
N ASP A 534 -6.51 9.34 23.68
CA ASP A 534 -5.60 8.29 23.22
C ASP A 534 -6.38 7.11 22.66
N ALA A 535 -7.49 6.75 23.30
CA ALA A 535 -8.37 5.67 22.86
C ALA A 535 -9.08 6.01 21.54
N TRP A 536 -9.60 7.24 21.40
CA TRP A 536 -10.24 7.71 20.17
C TRP A 536 -9.27 7.68 18.99
N LEU A 537 -8.07 8.26 19.15
CA LEU A 537 -7.07 8.28 18.09
C LEU A 537 -6.58 6.87 17.75
N HIS A 538 -6.32 6.03 18.77
CA HIS A 538 -5.87 4.65 18.53
C HIS A 538 -6.95 3.79 17.88
N GLY A 539 -8.23 4.01 18.20
CA GLY A 539 -9.35 3.35 17.53
C GLY A 539 -9.35 3.62 16.03
N ALA A 540 -9.10 4.86 15.62
CA ALA A 540 -8.96 5.24 14.20
C ALA A 540 -7.76 4.58 13.50
N LEU A 541 -6.72 4.18 14.25
CA LEU A 541 -5.57 3.44 13.72
C LEU A 541 -5.83 1.95 13.56
N LEU A 542 -6.65 1.34 14.43
CA LEU A 542 -6.91 -0.11 14.41
C LEU A 542 -7.93 -0.51 13.35
N SER A 543 -8.98 0.30 13.17
CA SER A 543 -10.04 0.04 12.19
C SER A 543 -10.47 1.35 11.52
N PRO A 544 -9.79 1.78 10.44
CA PRO A 544 -10.13 3.02 9.74
C PRO A 544 -11.59 3.03 9.26
N ASP A 545 -12.09 1.88 8.81
CA ASP A 545 -13.43 1.75 8.23
C ASP A 545 -14.52 1.68 9.30
N ASP A 546 -14.30 0.94 10.41
CA ASP A 546 -15.35 0.72 11.43
C ASP A 546 -15.59 1.97 12.29
N PHE A 547 -14.55 2.75 12.59
CA PHE A 547 -14.66 3.86 13.56
C PHE A 547 -15.34 5.12 13.01
N SER A 548 -15.45 5.25 11.69
CA SER A 548 -16.17 6.36 11.03
C SER A 548 -17.69 6.18 10.98
N THR A 549 -18.21 5.01 11.37
CA THR A 549 -19.63 4.63 11.22
C THR A 549 -20.41 4.52 12.53
N ILE A 550 -19.73 4.66 13.67
CA ILE A 550 -20.35 4.87 14.99
C ILE A 550 -20.64 6.37 15.12
#